data_AF-A0A955TX57-F1
#
_entry.id   AF-A0A955TX57-F1
#
_cell.length_a   1.000
_cell.length_b   1.000
_cell.length_c   1.000
_cell.angle_alpha   90.00
_cell.angle_beta   90.00
_cell.angle_gamma   90.00
#
_symmetry.space_group_name_H-M   'P 1'
#
loop_
_entity.id
_entity.type
_entity.pdbx_description
1 polymer ?
#
loop_
_entity_poly.entity_id
_entity_poly.type
_entity_poly.pdbx_seq_one_letter_code
_entity_poly.pdbx_strand_id
1 'polypeptide(L)'
;RVDGILDIDDITLPVEVQKALDDGKTVRASYQFEIAASVRGCQWQMTRREVRENSAIFRTYDDLFPGKDRSKRKPDRTKSPHLFSIFLDPNKSVKTSKSVSFAFDIKVLVPDYVVDGLLFMKRHYEGGFIYRELILVEAFPDETATAGWRIKYGYQDMNPGKPGKDVDTRPLIKGKPSAGIAFDIPIEQNARPGLVGTLRIEARPWS
;
A
#
# COMPACT_ATOMS: atom_id res chain seq x y z
N ARG A 1 -8.83 5.56 14.65
CA ARG A 1 -8.32 5.96 13.32
C ARG A 1 -7.32 4.92 12.87
N VAL A 2 -7.41 4.47 11.62
CA VAL A 2 -6.48 3.55 10.97
C VAL A 2 -5.91 4.23 9.75
N ASP A 3 -4.59 4.28 9.65
CA ASP A 3 -3.85 4.82 8.53
C ASP A 3 -3.16 3.68 7.78
N GLY A 4 -3.22 3.71 6.45
CA GLY A 4 -2.49 2.79 5.58
C GLY A 4 -1.38 3.52 4.83
N ILE A 5 -0.15 3.06 4.98
CA ILE A 5 1.04 3.61 4.32
C ILE A 5 1.71 2.51 3.52
N LEU A 6 2.03 2.77 2.25
CA LEU A 6 2.81 1.85 1.42
C LEU A 6 4.30 2.20 1.53
N ASP A 7 5.04 1.41 2.31
CA ASP A 7 6.50 1.46 2.33
C ASP A 7 7.04 0.64 1.15
N ILE A 8 7.58 1.33 0.15
CA ILE A 8 8.06 0.70 -1.08
C ILE A 8 9.54 0.37 -0.91
N ASP A 9 9.91 -0.91 -1.07
CA ASP A 9 11.30 -1.39 -0.95
C ASP A 9 12.01 -1.45 -2.29
N ASP A 10 11.28 -1.84 -3.34
CA ASP A 10 11.78 -1.84 -4.71
C ASP A 10 10.62 -1.73 -5.70
N ILE A 11 10.85 -1.02 -6.81
CA ILE A 11 10.00 -1.08 -8.00
C ILE A 11 10.91 -1.37 -9.18
N THR A 12 10.83 -2.59 -9.68
CA THR A 12 11.70 -3.01 -10.77
C THR A 12 11.25 -2.36 -12.07
N LEU A 13 12.22 -1.89 -12.85
CA LEU A 13 11.99 -1.34 -14.17
C LEU A 13 11.85 -2.48 -15.20
N PRO A 14 11.16 -2.24 -16.34
CA PRO A 14 11.22 -3.14 -17.49
C PRO A 14 12.68 -3.41 -17.88
N VAL A 15 12.97 -4.61 -18.38
CA VAL A 15 14.35 -5.08 -18.64
C VAL A 15 15.16 -4.08 -19.49
N GLU A 16 14.57 -3.55 -20.55
CA GLU A 16 15.22 -2.59 -21.44
C GLU A 16 15.47 -1.22 -20.79
N VAL A 17 14.56 -0.78 -19.91
CA VAL A 17 14.68 0.47 -19.16
C VAL A 17 15.73 0.32 -18.06
N GLN A 18 15.75 -0.82 -17.37
CA GLN A 18 16.79 -1.14 -16.40
C GLN A 18 18.17 -1.16 -17.07
N LYS A 19 18.29 -1.82 -18.22
CA LYS A 19 19.55 -1.83 -18.99
C LYS A 19 19.99 -0.42 -19.36
N ALA A 20 19.06 0.44 -19.80
CA ALA A 20 19.37 1.84 -20.09
C ALA A 20 19.89 2.59 -18.86
N LEU A 21 19.26 2.39 -17.69
CA LEU A 21 19.73 2.96 -16.42
C LEU A 21 21.14 2.46 -16.06
N ASP A 22 21.39 1.15 -16.22
CA ASP A 22 22.69 0.53 -15.93
C ASP A 22 23.79 1.04 -16.89
N ASP A 23 23.45 1.25 -18.17
CA ASP A 23 24.29 1.90 -19.18
C ASP A 23 24.53 3.40 -18.88
N GLY A 24 23.86 3.96 -17.86
CA GLY A 24 23.99 5.33 -17.37
C GLY A 24 23.19 6.37 -18.14
N LYS A 25 22.13 5.93 -18.81
CA LYS A 25 21.12 6.84 -19.35
C LYS A 25 20.27 7.39 -18.22
N THR A 26 19.75 8.59 -18.40
CA THR A 26 18.80 9.15 -17.45
C THR A 26 17.45 8.49 -17.66
N VAL A 27 16.93 7.86 -16.61
CA VAL A 27 15.58 7.27 -16.59
C VAL A 27 14.68 8.09 -15.68
N ARG A 28 13.49 8.43 -16.18
CA ARG A 28 12.42 9.03 -15.39
C ARG A 28 11.17 8.17 -15.49
N ALA A 29 10.48 8.01 -14.37
CA ALA A 29 9.18 7.36 -14.29
C ALA A 29 8.34 8.05 -13.22
N SER A 30 7.03 8.08 -13.46
CA SER A 30 6.05 8.81 -12.66
C SER A 30 4.92 7.87 -12.26
N TYR A 31 5.01 7.31 -11.05
CA TYR A 31 4.07 6.30 -10.57
C TYR A 31 2.81 6.94 -10.01
N GLN A 32 1.67 6.38 -10.42
CA GLN A 32 0.36 6.68 -9.88
C GLN A 32 -0.10 5.50 -9.01
N PHE A 33 -0.51 5.82 -7.78
CA PHE A 33 -1.08 4.86 -6.83
C PHE A 33 -2.55 5.19 -6.65
N GLU A 34 -3.40 4.24 -7.03
CA GLU A 34 -4.83 4.30 -6.78
C GLU A 34 -5.18 3.52 -5.52
N ILE A 35 -6.20 4.01 -4.82
CA ILE A 35 -6.69 3.38 -3.61
C ILE A 35 -8.18 3.63 -3.45
N ALA A 36 -8.92 2.60 -3.09
CA ALA A 36 -10.30 2.72 -2.62
C ALA A 36 -10.48 1.91 -1.35
N ALA A 37 -10.76 2.55 -0.21
CA ALA A 37 -10.95 1.92 1.09
C ALA A 37 -12.41 2.00 1.54
N SER A 38 -12.95 0.89 2.06
CA SER A 38 -14.33 0.76 2.52
C SER A 38 -14.36 0.09 3.90
N VAL A 39 -15.38 0.41 4.71
CA VAL A 39 -15.59 -0.20 6.03
C VAL A 39 -16.80 -1.12 5.98
N ARG A 40 -16.69 -2.31 6.58
CA ARG A 40 -17.76 -3.31 6.60
C ARG A 40 -19.02 -2.72 7.24
N GLY A 41 -20.15 -2.88 6.53
CA GLY A 41 -21.45 -2.34 6.94
C GLY A 41 -21.75 -0.93 6.41
N CYS A 42 -20.77 -0.25 5.82
CA CYS A 42 -20.99 0.99 5.09
C CYS A 42 -21.19 0.72 3.60
N GLN A 43 -22.06 1.49 2.94
CA GLN A 43 -22.41 1.33 1.51
C GLN A 43 -21.55 2.20 0.58
N TRP A 44 -20.58 2.95 1.12
CA TRP A 44 -19.73 3.87 0.36
C TRP A 44 -18.25 3.67 0.72
N GLN A 45 -17.37 4.13 -0.17
CA GLN A 45 -15.94 4.17 0.05
C GLN A 45 -15.60 5.32 1.01
N MET A 46 -14.84 5.04 2.07
CA MET A 46 -14.37 6.05 3.02
C MET A 46 -13.21 6.87 2.46
N THR A 47 -12.44 6.28 1.55
CA THR A 47 -11.36 6.94 0.83
C THR A 47 -11.36 6.42 -0.59
N ARG A 48 -11.24 7.32 -1.57
CA ARG A 48 -11.05 6.96 -2.97
C ARG A 48 -10.10 7.96 -3.62
N ARG A 49 -9.08 7.45 -4.30
CA ARG A 49 -8.11 8.22 -5.06
C ARG A 49 -7.78 7.46 -6.33
N GLU A 50 -8.21 7.96 -7.48
CA GLU A 50 -8.04 7.31 -8.78
C GLU A 50 -7.58 8.32 -9.84
N VAL A 51 -6.92 7.84 -10.89
CA VAL A 51 -6.43 8.66 -12.00
C VAL A 51 -7.60 9.26 -12.77
N ARG A 52 -8.68 8.48 -12.96
CA ARG A 52 -9.91 8.94 -13.60
C ARG A 52 -10.58 10.12 -12.88
N GLU A 53 -10.24 10.29 -11.61
CA GLU A 53 -10.73 11.36 -10.74
C GLU A 53 -9.68 12.46 -10.51
N ASN A 54 -8.53 12.38 -11.19
CA ASN A 54 -7.37 13.26 -11.00
C ASN A 54 -6.90 13.34 -9.53
N SER A 55 -7.08 12.27 -8.77
CA SER A 55 -6.87 12.25 -7.32
C SER A 55 -5.84 11.22 -6.87
N ALA A 56 -5.37 10.35 -7.77
CA ALA A 56 -4.34 9.35 -7.52
C ALA A 56 -3.11 9.96 -6.83
N ILE A 57 -2.47 9.17 -5.97
CA ILE A 57 -1.21 9.59 -5.33
C ILE A 57 -0.11 9.51 -6.37
N PHE A 58 0.77 10.50 -6.40
CA PHE A 58 1.85 10.59 -7.36
C PHE A 58 3.21 10.52 -6.66
N ARG A 59 4.14 9.72 -7.21
CA ARG A 59 5.57 9.74 -6.84
C ARG A 59 6.43 9.53 -8.07
N THR A 60 7.51 10.28 -8.18
CA THR A 60 8.54 9.99 -9.19
C THR A 60 9.42 8.84 -8.73
N TYR A 61 10.10 8.18 -9.68
CA TYR A 61 11.13 7.19 -9.35
C TYR A 61 12.23 7.79 -8.46
N ASP A 62 12.62 9.05 -8.72
CA ASP A 62 13.64 9.75 -7.95
C ASP A 62 13.15 10.19 -6.56
N ASP A 63 11.84 10.43 -6.37
CA ASP A 63 11.26 10.60 -5.03
C ASP A 63 11.39 9.30 -4.24
N LEU A 64 11.00 8.17 -4.83
CA LEU A 64 10.98 6.88 -4.12
C LEU A 64 12.38 6.34 -3.85
N PHE A 65 13.30 6.55 -4.79
CA PHE A 65 14.65 6.02 -4.78
C PHE A 65 15.66 7.13 -5.11
N PRO A 66 15.86 8.09 -4.19
CA PRO A 66 16.79 9.18 -4.43
C PRO A 66 18.22 8.65 -4.48
N GLY A 67 19.00 9.22 -5.39
CA GLY A 67 20.41 8.86 -5.55
C GLY A 67 20.94 9.31 -6.90
N LYS A 68 22.25 9.12 -7.10
CA LYS A 68 22.88 9.37 -8.39
C LYS A 68 22.67 8.17 -9.31
N ASP A 69 22.74 8.41 -10.62
CA ASP A 69 22.77 7.34 -11.61
C ASP A 69 23.91 6.37 -11.30
N ARG A 70 23.66 5.07 -11.54
CA ARG A 70 24.59 3.97 -11.25
C ARG A 70 24.97 3.79 -9.77
N SER A 71 24.19 4.34 -8.84
CA SER A 71 24.32 4.04 -7.40
C SER A 71 23.21 3.10 -6.93
N LYS A 72 23.49 2.30 -5.88
CA LYS A 72 22.45 1.54 -5.18
C LYS A 72 21.55 2.53 -4.45
N ARG A 73 20.42 2.86 -5.07
CA ARG A 73 19.42 3.77 -4.51
C ARG A 73 18.72 3.08 -3.33
N LYS A 74 18.63 3.77 -2.21
CA LYS A 74 17.88 3.29 -1.04
C LYS A 74 16.47 3.88 -1.09
N PRO A 75 15.45 3.15 -0.64
CA PRO A 75 14.11 3.72 -0.53
C PRO A 75 14.06 4.92 0.41
N ASP A 76 13.35 5.98 0.01
CA ASP A 76 13.03 7.11 0.87
C ASP A 76 11.65 6.92 1.52
N ARG A 77 11.65 6.57 2.81
CA ARG A 77 10.42 6.36 3.59
C ARG A 77 9.62 7.64 3.82
N THR A 78 10.22 8.82 3.67
CA THR A 78 9.46 10.08 3.73
C THR A 78 8.54 10.25 2.52
N LYS A 79 8.79 9.48 1.46
CA LYS A 79 8.03 9.47 0.22
C LYS A 79 7.08 8.29 0.10
N SER A 80 6.98 7.42 1.12
CA SER A 80 5.96 6.37 1.18
C SER A 80 4.56 6.95 0.92
N PRO A 81 3.77 6.41 -0.03
CA PRO A 81 2.39 6.83 -0.24
C PRO A 81 1.53 6.59 1.00
N HIS A 82 0.93 7.66 1.52
CA HIS A 82 -0.18 7.54 2.47
C HIS A 82 -1.46 7.28 1.67
N LEU A 83 -2.02 6.08 1.86
CA LEU A 83 -3.11 5.55 1.03
C LEU A 83 -4.46 5.98 1.56
N PHE A 84 -4.71 5.82 2.86
CA PHE A 84 -6.00 6.11 3.47
C PHE A 84 -5.89 6.45 4.94
N SER A 85 -6.90 7.17 5.43
CA SER A 85 -7.22 7.33 6.85
C SER A 85 -8.69 7.00 7.03
N ILE A 86 -9.00 5.98 7.83
CA ILE A 86 -10.38 5.57 8.13
C ILE A 86 -10.62 5.54 9.63
N PHE A 87 -11.88 5.65 10.04
CA PHE A 87 -12.28 5.61 11.45
C PHE A 87 -13.14 4.38 11.67
N LEU A 88 -12.73 3.55 12.64
CA LEU A 88 -13.44 2.35 13.02
C LEU A 88 -14.05 2.57 14.41
N ASP A 89 -15.29 2.13 14.55
CA ASP A 89 -16.05 2.21 15.80
C ASP A 89 -16.67 0.83 16.09
N PRO A 90 -16.15 0.09 17.08
CA PRO A 90 -16.69 -1.22 17.47
C PRO A 90 -18.16 -1.18 17.89
N ASN A 91 -18.66 -0.04 18.38
CA ASN A 91 -20.07 0.11 18.75
C ASN A 91 -20.99 0.13 17.53
N LYS A 92 -20.47 0.50 16.35
CA LYS A 92 -21.17 0.47 15.06
C LYS A 92 -20.92 -0.83 14.29
N SER A 93 -20.25 -1.81 14.89
CA SER A 93 -20.03 -3.10 14.25
C SER A 93 -21.36 -3.81 13.95
N VAL A 94 -21.44 -4.39 12.76
CA VAL A 94 -22.55 -5.28 12.33
C VAL A 94 -22.40 -6.71 12.87
N LYS A 95 -21.36 -7.00 13.66
CA LYS A 95 -21.12 -8.31 14.29
C LYS A 95 -21.32 -8.23 15.80
N THR A 96 -21.95 -9.25 16.37
CA THR A 96 -22.11 -9.40 17.83
C THR A 96 -20.78 -9.39 18.58
N SER A 97 -19.73 -9.96 17.97
CA SER A 97 -18.35 -9.96 18.51
C SER A 97 -17.70 -8.58 18.60
N LYS A 98 -18.36 -7.52 18.12
CA LYS A 98 -17.82 -6.17 17.99
C LYS A 98 -16.56 -6.07 17.11
N SER A 99 -16.27 -7.10 16.29
CA SER A 99 -15.17 -7.03 15.33
C SER A 99 -15.45 -5.99 14.25
N VAL A 100 -14.43 -5.20 13.93
CA VAL A 100 -14.49 -4.18 12.87
C VAL A 100 -13.64 -4.63 11.70
N SER A 101 -14.10 -4.37 10.49
CA SER A 101 -13.40 -4.78 9.28
C SER A 101 -13.44 -3.69 8.24
N PHE A 102 -12.38 -3.62 7.45
CA PHE A 102 -12.27 -2.74 6.31
C PHE A 102 -11.58 -3.49 5.17
N ALA A 103 -11.83 -3.04 3.95
CA ALA A 103 -11.19 -3.56 2.76
C ALA A 103 -10.65 -2.40 1.93
N PHE A 104 -9.58 -2.63 1.19
CA PHE A 104 -9.06 -1.63 0.27
C PHE A 104 -8.49 -2.24 -1.01
N ASP A 105 -8.87 -1.69 -2.15
CA ASP A 105 -8.31 -2.00 -3.48
C ASP A 105 -7.15 -1.04 -3.72
N ILE A 106 -5.93 -1.56 -3.79
CA ILE A 106 -4.72 -0.80 -4.12
C ILE A 106 -4.28 -1.13 -5.53
N LYS A 107 -3.91 -0.11 -6.31
CA LYS A 107 -3.34 -0.29 -7.65
C LYS A 107 -2.10 0.58 -7.80
N VAL A 108 -1.02 0.00 -8.32
CA VAL A 108 0.18 0.73 -8.75
C VAL A 108 0.24 0.61 -10.25
N LEU A 109 0.09 1.73 -10.95
CA LEU A 109 0.00 1.73 -12.40
C LEU A 109 1.39 1.60 -13.02
N VAL A 110 1.44 0.99 -14.20
CA VAL A 110 2.61 1.06 -15.07
C VAL A 110 2.74 2.51 -15.53
N PRO A 111 3.86 3.19 -15.24
CA PRO A 111 4.07 4.57 -15.67
C PRO A 111 4.57 4.61 -17.11
N ASP A 112 4.50 5.81 -17.69
CA ASP A 112 5.34 6.18 -18.81
C ASP A 112 6.81 6.27 -18.35
N TYR A 113 7.69 5.56 -19.05
CA TYR A 113 9.13 5.65 -18.85
C TYR A 113 9.76 6.58 -19.87
N VAL A 114 10.64 7.47 -19.41
CA VAL A 114 11.41 8.39 -20.27
C VAL A 114 12.88 8.06 -20.12
N VAL A 115 13.56 7.77 -21.24
CA VAL A 115 14.99 7.44 -21.30
C VAL A 115 15.70 8.50 -22.14
N ASP A 116 16.66 9.21 -21.55
CA ASP A 116 17.37 10.36 -22.15
C ASP A 116 16.42 11.38 -22.80
N GLY A 117 15.28 11.64 -22.15
CA GLY A 117 14.27 12.59 -22.62
C GLY A 117 13.32 12.04 -23.69
N LEU A 118 13.47 10.79 -24.12
CA LEU A 118 12.59 10.15 -25.10
C LEU A 118 11.64 9.16 -24.43
N LEU A 119 10.36 9.20 -24.83
CA LEU A 119 9.34 8.29 -24.33
C LEU A 119 9.61 6.84 -24.77
N PHE A 120 9.61 5.92 -23.83
CA PHE A 120 9.80 4.50 -24.07
C PHE A 120 8.47 3.82 -24.42
N MET A 121 8.21 3.64 -25.72
CA MET A 121 6.93 3.12 -26.22
C MET A 121 6.86 1.58 -26.34
N LYS A 122 7.94 0.86 -26.01
CA LYS A 122 7.98 -0.61 -26.19
C LYS A 122 7.22 -1.29 -25.05
N ARG A 123 6.40 -2.29 -25.40
CA ARG A 123 5.65 -3.13 -24.44
C ARG A 123 4.75 -2.33 -23.49
N HIS A 124 4.30 -1.15 -23.91
CA HIS A 124 3.40 -0.30 -23.15
C HIS A 124 1.94 -0.64 -23.49
N TYR A 125 1.13 -0.88 -22.45
CA TYR A 125 -0.32 -0.86 -22.53
C TYR A 125 -0.83 0.19 -21.55
N GLU A 126 -1.56 1.16 -22.07
CA GLU A 126 -2.21 2.19 -21.27
C GLU A 126 -3.13 1.57 -20.22
N GLY A 127 -3.01 2.05 -18.97
CA GLY A 127 -3.80 1.54 -17.85
C GLY A 127 -3.36 0.18 -17.30
N GLY A 128 -2.17 -0.31 -17.67
CA GLY A 128 -1.57 -1.49 -17.05
C GLY A 128 -1.25 -1.28 -15.56
N PHE A 129 -1.18 -2.38 -14.80
CA PHE A 129 -0.83 -2.36 -13.38
C PHE A 129 0.49 -3.11 -13.14
N ILE A 130 1.39 -2.49 -12.37
CA ILE A 130 2.53 -3.18 -11.74
C ILE A 130 2.01 -4.05 -10.62
N TYR A 131 1.06 -3.54 -9.82
CA TYR A 131 0.49 -4.26 -8.70
C TYR A 131 -0.98 -3.91 -8.57
N ARG A 132 -1.82 -4.90 -8.26
CA ARG A 132 -3.22 -4.69 -7.92
C ARG A 132 -3.68 -5.75 -6.95
N GLU A 133 -4.20 -5.33 -5.80
CA GLU A 133 -4.78 -6.25 -4.82
C GLU A 133 -5.95 -5.64 -4.08
N LEU A 134 -6.96 -6.47 -3.78
CA LEU A 134 -8.02 -6.14 -2.83
C LEU A 134 -7.73 -6.88 -1.52
N ILE A 135 -7.40 -6.11 -0.48
CA ILE A 135 -7.01 -6.64 0.82
C ILE A 135 -8.11 -6.38 1.83
N LEU A 136 -8.46 -7.41 2.58
CA LEU A 136 -9.44 -7.36 3.67
C LEU A 136 -8.70 -7.46 4.99
N VAL A 137 -9.07 -6.62 5.94
CA VAL A 137 -8.55 -6.62 7.31
C VAL A 137 -9.71 -6.71 8.28
N GLU A 138 -9.61 -7.55 9.29
CA GLU A 138 -10.55 -7.62 10.40
C GLU A 138 -9.82 -7.58 11.73
N ALA A 139 -10.28 -6.69 12.62
CA ALA A 139 -9.81 -6.54 13.97
C ALA A 139 -10.85 -7.10 14.94
N PHE A 140 -10.40 -7.97 15.83
CA PHE A 140 -11.21 -8.61 16.86
C PHE A 140 -10.79 -8.06 18.23
N PRO A 141 -11.73 -7.61 19.07
CA PRO A 141 -11.43 -7.32 20.46
C PRO A 141 -10.85 -8.58 21.12
N ASP A 142 -9.72 -8.43 21.79
CA ASP A 142 -9.00 -9.51 22.45
C ASP A 142 -8.13 -8.92 23.57
N GLU A 143 -8.57 -9.05 24.81
CA GLU A 143 -7.89 -8.46 25.99
C GLU A 143 -6.47 -8.99 26.20
N THR A 144 -6.15 -10.15 25.62
CA THR A 144 -4.83 -10.77 25.72
C THR A 144 -3.86 -10.32 24.62
N ALA A 145 -4.38 -9.69 23.56
CA ALA A 145 -3.60 -9.23 22.44
C ALA A 145 -3.01 -7.82 22.67
N THR A 146 -2.00 -7.46 21.88
CA THR A 146 -1.38 -6.12 21.93
C THR A 146 -2.43 -5.03 21.78
N ALA A 147 -2.49 -4.13 22.77
CA ALA A 147 -3.48 -3.05 22.88
C ALA A 147 -4.95 -3.50 22.75
N GLY A 148 -5.26 -4.75 23.06
CA GLY A 148 -6.64 -5.25 23.09
C GLY A 148 -7.19 -5.72 21.74
N TRP A 149 -6.35 -5.91 20.71
CA TRP A 149 -6.81 -6.25 19.36
C TRP A 149 -5.99 -7.36 18.71
N ARG A 150 -6.67 -8.44 18.30
CA ARG A 150 -6.12 -9.44 17.39
C ARG A 150 -6.54 -9.11 15.97
N ILE A 151 -5.60 -9.12 15.04
CA ILE A 151 -5.81 -8.70 13.65
C ILE A 151 -5.66 -9.89 12.71
N LYS A 152 -6.55 -9.97 11.72
CA LYS A 152 -6.43 -10.86 10.57
C LYS A 152 -6.47 -10.07 9.27
N TYR A 153 -5.76 -10.54 8.26
CA TYR A 153 -5.87 -10.04 6.89
C TYR A 153 -6.02 -11.17 5.86
N GLY A 154 -6.44 -10.81 4.66
CA GLY A 154 -6.50 -11.72 3.53
C GLY A 154 -6.63 -10.97 2.22
N TYR A 155 -6.29 -11.68 1.14
CA TYR A 155 -6.43 -11.18 -0.23
C TYR A 155 -7.73 -11.76 -0.82
N GLN A 156 -8.47 -10.94 -1.56
CA GLN A 156 -9.78 -11.31 -2.11
C GLN A 156 -9.70 -12.51 -3.06
N ASP A 157 -8.61 -12.61 -3.84
CA ASP A 157 -8.36 -13.68 -4.81
C ASP A 157 -8.15 -15.05 -4.13
N MET A 158 -7.64 -15.06 -2.90
CA MET A 158 -7.36 -16.26 -2.12
C MET A 158 -8.55 -16.74 -1.26
N ASN A 159 -9.27 -15.82 -0.61
CA ASN A 159 -10.43 -16.16 0.21
C ASN A 159 -11.50 -15.04 0.17
N PRO A 160 -12.42 -15.09 -0.81
CA PRO A 160 -13.40 -14.03 -1.01
C PRO A 160 -14.20 -13.73 0.25
N GLY A 161 -14.12 -12.47 0.70
CA GLY A 161 -14.93 -11.97 1.82
C GLY A 161 -14.50 -12.41 3.22
N LYS A 162 -13.38 -13.13 3.41
CA LYS A 162 -12.89 -13.53 4.74
C LYS A 162 -11.37 -13.38 4.90
N PRO A 163 -10.87 -12.55 5.83
CA PRO A 163 -9.45 -12.55 6.17
C PRO A 163 -9.07 -13.86 6.86
N GLY A 164 -7.95 -14.45 6.45
CA GLY A 164 -7.53 -15.80 6.85
C GLY A 164 -6.21 -15.88 7.60
N LYS A 165 -5.32 -14.89 7.41
CA LYS A 165 -3.97 -14.86 8.00
C LYS A 165 -3.98 -14.00 9.26
N ASP A 166 -3.55 -14.56 10.39
CA ASP A 166 -3.22 -13.76 11.57
C ASP A 166 -1.98 -12.90 11.28
N VAL A 167 -1.92 -11.71 11.89
CA VAL A 167 -0.74 -10.83 11.78
C VAL A 167 -0.22 -10.49 13.17
N ASP A 168 1.11 -10.47 13.28
CA ASP A 168 1.79 -10.03 14.48
C ASP A 168 1.62 -8.51 14.63
N THR A 169 1.05 -8.10 15.74
CA THR A 169 0.85 -6.69 16.08
C THR A 169 1.94 -6.21 17.04
N ARG A 170 2.33 -4.95 16.89
CA ARG A 170 3.27 -4.27 17.78
C ARG A 170 2.68 -2.97 18.31
N PRO A 171 3.08 -2.48 19.49
CA PRO A 171 2.71 -1.15 19.93
C PRO A 171 3.14 -0.09 18.90
N LEU A 172 2.25 0.84 18.58
CA LEU A 172 2.53 1.93 17.63
C LEU A 172 3.71 2.79 18.12
N ILE A 173 3.74 3.05 19.43
CA ILE A 173 4.86 3.69 20.12
C ILE A 173 5.42 2.70 21.13
N LYS A 174 6.71 2.38 21.00
CA LYS A 174 7.41 1.46 21.91
C LYS A 174 7.27 1.96 23.36
N GLY A 175 6.85 1.07 24.26
CA GLY A 175 6.63 1.40 25.67
C GLY A 175 5.33 2.17 25.97
N LYS A 176 4.49 2.48 24.97
CA LYS A 176 3.19 3.15 25.17
C LYS A 176 2.06 2.43 24.40
N PRO A 177 1.57 1.27 24.87
CA PRO A 177 0.53 0.49 24.20
C PRO A 177 -0.79 1.25 23.99
N SER A 178 -1.11 2.20 24.88
CA SER A 178 -2.29 3.07 24.75
C SER A 178 -2.24 4.03 23.56
N ALA A 179 -1.07 4.24 22.95
CA ALA A 179 -0.95 5.05 21.75
C ALA A 179 -1.55 4.37 20.50
N GLY A 180 -1.74 3.05 20.54
CA GLY A 180 -2.26 2.26 19.44
C GLY A 180 -1.36 1.09 19.04
N ILE A 181 -1.67 0.50 17.90
CA ILE A 181 -0.96 -0.65 17.33
C ILE A 181 -0.49 -0.36 15.91
N ALA A 182 0.53 -1.08 15.49
CA ALA A 182 0.92 -1.19 14.10
C ALA A 182 1.06 -2.67 13.71
N PHE A 183 0.85 -2.96 12.43
CA PHE A 183 1.12 -4.26 11.84
C PHE A 183 1.43 -4.08 10.36
N ASP A 184 2.09 -5.08 9.79
CA ASP A 184 2.66 -5.00 8.45
C ASP A 184 2.07 -6.12 7.57
N ILE A 185 1.69 -5.78 6.34
CA ILE A 185 1.25 -6.74 5.33
C ILE A 185 2.26 -6.72 4.18
N PRO A 186 2.92 -7.84 3.85
CA PRO A 186 3.91 -7.88 2.78
C PRO A 186 3.25 -7.66 1.42
N ILE A 187 3.98 -6.98 0.53
CA ILE A 187 3.61 -6.72 -0.86
C ILE A 187 4.71 -7.24 -1.75
N GLU A 188 4.38 -8.22 -2.58
CA GLU A 188 5.34 -8.84 -3.50
C GLU A 188 4.66 -9.11 -4.86
N GLN A 189 5.21 -8.51 -5.89
CA GLN A 189 4.96 -8.85 -7.29
C GLN A 189 6.31 -9.06 -7.97
N ASN A 190 6.66 -10.33 -8.15
CA ASN A 190 7.97 -10.76 -8.63
C ASN A 190 8.13 -10.68 -10.16
N ALA A 191 7.17 -10.09 -10.87
CA ALA A 191 7.28 -9.76 -12.29
C ALA A 191 8.22 -8.56 -12.55
N ARG A 192 8.46 -8.25 -13.84
CA ARG A 192 9.17 -7.03 -14.27
C ARG A 192 8.36 -6.28 -15.32
N PRO A 193 7.90 -5.05 -15.06
CA PRO A 193 8.04 -4.33 -13.79
C PRO A 193 7.27 -5.02 -12.65
N GLY A 194 7.76 -4.86 -11.43
CA GLY A 194 7.24 -5.49 -10.22
C GLY A 194 7.41 -4.57 -9.02
N LEU A 195 6.81 -4.96 -7.90
CA LEU A 195 6.77 -4.16 -6.67
C LEU A 195 7.11 -5.06 -5.49
N VAL A 196 8.06 -4.63 -4.68
CA VAL A 196 8.33 -5.22 -3.36
C VAL A 196 8.18 -4.13 -2.32
N GLY A 197 7.50 -4.44 -1.23
CA GLY A 197 7.29 -3.48 -0.16
C GLY A 197 6.45 -4.04 0.97
N THR A 198 5.98 -3.12 1.80
CA THR A 198 5.16 -3.42 2.98
C THR A 198 4.04 -2.40 3.09
N LEU A 199 2.81 -2.87 3.28
CA LEU A 199 1.74 -2.02 3.79
C LEU A 199 1.87 -1.92 5.30
N ARG A 200 2.33 -0.76 5.76
CA ARG A 200 2.37 -0.40 7.17
C ARG A 200 1.00 0.14 7.58
N ILE A 201 0.31 -0.59 8.44
CA ILE A 201 -0.98 -0.17 8.99
C ILE A 201 -0.78 0.31 10.42
N GLU A 202 -1.25 1.52 10.70
CA GLU A 202 -1.17 2.14 12.01
C GLU A 202 -2.57 2.45 12.53
N ALA A 203 -2.96 1.85 13.65
CA ALA A 203 -4.24 2.09 14.29
C ALA A 203 -4.04 2.81 15.62
N ARG A 204 -4.74 3.93 15.82
CA ARG A 204 -4.68 4.77 17.03
C ARG A 204 -6.07 5.12 17.56
N PRO A 205 -6.24 5.30 18.88
CA PRO A 205 -7.44 5.94 19.43
C PRO A 205 -7.67 7.30 18.78
N TRP A 206 -8.92 7.71 18.66
CA TRP A 206 -9.31 8.98 18.01
C TRP A 206 -10.16 9.88 18.91
N SER A 207 -10.24 9.55 20.20
CA SER A 207 -10.82 10.33 21.29
C SER A 207 -9.74 10.94 22.16
#